data_AF-A0A2V9VYQ5-F1
#
_entry.id   AF-A0A2V9VYQ5-F1
#
_cell.length_a   1.000
_cell.length_b   1.000
_cell.length_c   1.000
_cell.angle_alpha   90.00
_cell.angle_beta   90.00
_cell.angle_gamma   90.00
#
_symmetry.space_group_name_H-M   'P 1'
#
loop_
_entity.id
_entity.type
_entity.pdbx_description
1 polymer ?
#
loop_
_entity_poly.entity_id
_entity_poly.type
_entity_poly.pdbx_seq_one_letter_code
_entity_poly.pdbx_strand_id
1 'polypeptide(L)'
;MSSPLLHVEAISHFPLVARSSSAKLLKEFSQTLAGLTPASRLEVRPAPETASSGIAQIDALTGGLPRGCLTEVCGPESSGRTTVMLAAIAAVTSREEICALIDASDALDPHSATAAGVNLERLLW
;
A
#
# COMPACT_ATOMS: atom_id res chain seq x y z
N MET A 1 -25.59 -35.72 -37.05
CA MET A 1 -25.48 -34.26 -36.84
C MET A 1 -24.44 -34.05 -35.75
N SER A 2 -23.20 -33.78 -36.16
CA SER A 2 -22.03 -33.69 -35.29
C SER A 2 -21.90 -32.27 -34.74
N SER A 3 -21.85 -32.13 -33.42
CA SER A 3 -21.46 -30.88 -32.75
C SER A 3 -19.93 -30.85 -32.59
N PRO A 4 -19.24 -29.77 -33.02
CA PRO A 4 -17.84 -29.58 -32.69
C PRO A 4 -17.64 -28.43 -31.67
N LEU A 5 -16.62 -28.59 -30.82
CA LEU A 5 -15.91 -27.57 -30.01
C LEU A 5 -16.70 -27.05 -28.78
N LEU A 6 -16.12 -26.96 -27.59
CA LEU A 6 -14.88 -26.25 -27.26
C LEU A 6 -14.11 -26.97 -26.13
N HIS A 7 -12.85 -27.32 -26.42
CA HIS A 7 -11.82 -27.56 -25.40
C HIS A 7 -11.54 -26.22 -24.70
N VAL A 8 -11.78 -26.15 -23.40
CA VAL A 8 -11.28 -25.06 -22.56
C VAL A 8 -9.86 -25.46 -22.16
N GLU A 9 -8.87 -25.00 -22.94
CA GLU A 9 -7.48 -25.01 -22.48
C GLU A 9 -7.35 -24.06 -21.30
N ALA A 10 -6.95 -24.60 -20.16
CA ALA A 10 -6.57 -23.82 -18.99
C ALA A 10 -5.37 -22.93 -19.36
N ILE A 11 -5.56 -21.61 -19.24
CA ILE A 11 -4.51 -20.61 -19.40
C ILE A 11 -3.47 -20.85 -18.29
N SER A 12 -2.44 -21.63 -18.60
CA SER A 12 -1.31 -21.96 -17.72
C SER A 12 -0.09 -21.08 -17.99
N HIS A 13 -0.28 -19.77 -18.22
CA HIS A 13 0.80 -18.85 -18.57
C HIS A 13 0.80 -17.57 -17.73
N PHE A 14 0.70 -17.72 -16.41
CA PHE A 14 1.34 -16.78 -15.51
C PHE A 14 2.68 -17.39 -15.06
N PRO A 15 3.83 -16.74 -15.31
CA PRO A 15 5.07 -17.21 -14.73
C PRO A 15 4.94 -17.14 -13.21
N LEU A 16 5.01 -18.30 -12.55
CA LEU A 16 5.25 -18.36 -11.11
C LEU A 16 6.52 -17.56 -10.83
N VAL A 17 6.37 -16.34 -10.31
CA VAL A 17 7.46 -15.65 -9.63
C VAL A 17 8.02 -16.63 -8.61
N ALA A 18 9.31 -16.96 -8.75
CA ALA A 18 9.99 -17.95 -7.95
C ALA A 18 9.69 -17.69 -6.46
N ARG A 19 9.06 -18.65 -5.79
CA ARG A 19 8.83 -18.62 -4.34
C ARG A 19 10.21 -18.65 -3.68
N SER A 20 10.81 -17.50 -3.41
CA SER A 20 11.96 -17.41 -2.53
C SER A 20 11.51 -17.88 -1.15
N SER A 21 12.31 -18.73 -0.50
CA SER A 21 12.01 -19.08 0.88
C SER A 21 12.07 -17.79 1.72
N SER A 22 11.16 -17.62 2.66
CA SER A 22 11.14 -16.47 3.58
C SER A 22 12.51 -16.24 4.23
N ALA A 23 13.24 -17.32 4.52
CA ALA A 23 14.61 -17.29 5.01
C ALA A 23 15.61 -16.59 4.06
N LYS A 24 15.45 -16.77 2.74
CA LYS A 24 16.30 -16.11 1.73
C LYS A 24 16.02 -14.61 1.68
N LEU A 25 14.74 -14.22 1.69
CA LEU A 25 14.33 -12.81 1.75
C LEU A 25 14.84 -12.13 3.03
N LEU A 26 14.72 -12.77 4.18
CA LEU A 26 15.22 -12.21 5.44
C LEU A 26 16.74 -12.01 5.42
N LYS A 27 17.48 -12.95 4.82
CA LYS A 27 18.93 -12.84 4.67
C LYS A 27 19.31 -11.69 3.74
N GLU A 28 18.70 -11.60 2.57
CA GLU A 28 18.94 -10.52 1.61
C GLU A 28 18.57 -9.16 2.21
N PHE A 29 17.38 -9.05 2.83
CA PHE A 29 16.92 -7.83 3.46
C PHE A 29 17.84 -7.36 4.57
N SER A 30 18.26 -8.28 5.46
CA SER A 30 19.19 -7.96 6.55
C SER A 30 20.55 -7.48 6.02
N GLN A 31 21.04 -8.05 4.92
CA GLN A 31 22.25 -7.60 4.24
C GLN A 31 22.08 -6.20 3.64
N THR A 32 20.94 -5.92 3.02
CA THR A 32 20.61 -4.58 2.49
C THR A 32 20.54 -3.54 3.60
N LEU A 33 19.91 -3.87 4.73
CA LEU A 33 19.74 -2.93 5.85
C LEU A 33 21.05 -2.64 6.59
N ALA A 34 22.04 -3.53 6.54
CA ALA A 34 23.28 -3.40 7.32
C ALA A 34 24.08 -2.11 7.02
N GLY A 35 23.93 -1.53 5.83
CA GLY A 35 24.57 -0.28 5.44
C GLY A 35 23.72 0.98 5.62
N LEU A 36 22.48 0.86 6.12
CA LEU A 36 21.56 1.99 6.21
C LEU A 36 21.68 2.71 7.56
N THR A 37 21.87 4.02 7.52
CA THR A 37 21.76 4.88 8.69
C THR A 37 20.28 5.08 9.02
N PRO A 38 19.80 4.69 10.22
CA PRO A 38 18.41 4.90 10.58
C PRO A 38 18.13 6.41 10.70
N ALA A 39 16.88 6.80 10.45
CA ALA A 39 16.46 8.20 10.50
C ALA A 39 16.71 8.88 11.87
N SER A 40 16.85 8.10 12.95
CA SER A 40 17.19 8.58 14.30
C SER A 40 18.66 8.97 14.49
N ARG A 41 19.55 8.59 13.56
CA ARG A 41 21.00 8.87 13.60
C ARG A 41 21.45 9.84 12.50
N LEU A 42 20.52 10.48 11.80
CA LEU A 42 20.85 11.52 10.83
C LEU A 42 21.17 12.83 11.58
N GLU A 43 22.34 13.41 11.30
CA GLU A 43 22.71 14.74 11.82
C GLU A 43 21.86 15.85 11.22
N VAL A 44 21.53 15.72 9.92
CA VAL A 44 20.65 16.62 9.18
C VAL A 44 19.53 15.79 8.55
N ARG A 45 18.29 16.15 8.84
CA ARG A 45 17.11 15.56 8.21
C ARG A 45 16.74 16.41 6.98
N PRO A 46 16.93 15.90 5.75
CA PRO A 46 16.43 16.60 4.57
C PRO A 46 14.90 16.69 4.61
N ALA A 47 14.35 17.72 3.98
CA ALA A 47 12.90 17.82 3.80
C ALA A 47 12.41 16.61 2.98
N PRO A 48 11.40 15.87 3.45
CA PRO A 48 10.91 14.70 2.74
C PRO A 48 10.11 15.11 1.50
N GLU A 49 10.16 14.27 0.47
CA GLU A 49 9.11 14.29 -0.57
C GLU A 49 7.75 14.01 0.06
N THR A 50 6.68 14.54 -0.52
CA THR A 50 5.32 14.33 0.00
C THR A 50 4.43 13.56 -0.97
N ALA A 51 3.52 12.77 -0.44
CA ALA A 51 2.42 12.14 -1.15
C ALA A 51 1.10 12.85 -0.81
N SER A 52 0.15 12.90 -1.74
CA SER A 52 -1.17 13.47 -1.46
C SER A 52 -1.94 12.57 -0.50
N SER A 53 -2.67 13.15 0.44
CA SER A 53 -3.64 12.45 1.28
C SER A 53 -4.95 12.11 0.54
N GLY A 54 -5.12 12.58 -0.70
CA GLY A 54 -6.37 12.50 -1.45
C GLY A 54 -7.40 13.55 -1.02
N ILE A 55 -7.11 14.37 0.01
CA ILE A 55 -8.01 15.40 0.54
C ILE A 55 -7.31 16.76 0.40
N ALA A 56 -7.80 17.58 -0.53
CA ALA A 56 -7.17 18.86 -0.88
C ALA A 56 -6.98 19.80 0.32
N GLN A 57 -7.92 19.80 1.27
CA GLN A 57 -7.85 20.63 2.48
C GLN A 57 -6.73 20.17 3.42
N ILE A 58 -6.53 18.86 3.57
CA ILE A 58 -5.43 18.32 4.38
C ILE A 58 -4.09 18.61 3.71
N ASP A 59 -4.02 18.39 2.39
CA ASP A 59 -2.80 18.66 1.62
C ASP A 59 -2.41 20.14 1.64
N ALA A 60 -3.38 21.05 1.57
CA ALA A 60 -3.13 22.49 1.66
C ALA A 60 -2.59 22.90 3.04
N LEU A 61 -3.03 22.24 4.12
CA LEU A 61 -2.57 22.51 5.48
C LEU A 61 -1.21 21.90 5.80
N THR A 62 -0.90 20.73 5.23
CA THR A 62 0.26 19.92 5.60
C THR A 62 1.39 19.94 4.56
N GLY A 63 1.09 20.30 3.31
CA GLY A 63 1.96 20.07 2.16
C GLY A 63 1.93 18.62 1.65
N GLY A 64 1.01 17.79 2.17
CA GLY A 64 0.91 16.35 1.91
C GLY A 64 1.55 15.50 3.01
N LEU A 65 1.48 14.18 2.82
CA LEU A 65 2.02 13.17 3.72
C LEU A 65 3.52 12.96 3.45
N PRO A 66 4.42 13.17 4.42
CA PRO A 66 5.86 13.02 4.20
C PRO A 66 6.26 11.55 3.97
N ARG A 67 6.91 11.28 2.84
CA ARG A 67 7.44 9.95 2.50
C ARG A 67 8.63 9.61 3.40
N GLY A 68 8.78 8.32 3.72
CA GLY A 68 9.84 7.83 4.61
C GLY A 68 9.70 8.31 6.06
N CYS A 69 8.55 8.90 6.42
CA CYS A 69 8.26 9.42 7.75
C CYS A 69 6.98 8.78 8.31
N LEU A 70 6.78 8.90 9.62
CA LEU A 70 5.54 8.50 10.28
C LEU A 70 4.53 9.65 10.21
N THR A 71 3.29 9.31 9.87
CA THR A 71 2.13 10.21 10.05
C THR A 71 1.14 9.53 10.98
N GLU A 72 0.59 10.28 11.93
CA GLU A 72 -0.42 9.80 12.87
C GLU A 72 -1.74 10.55 12.64
N VAL A 73 -2.85 9.81 12.50
CA VAL A 73 -4.20 10.38 12.38
C VAL A 73 -4.98 10.02 13.64
N CYS A 74 -5.18 10.99 14.53
CA CYS A 74 -5.79 10.78 15.85
C CYS A 74 -7.23 11.30 15.92
N GLY A 75 -8.05 10.70 16.80
CA GLY A 75 -9.38 11.21 17.13
C GLY A 75 -10.24 10.23 17.93
N PRO A 76 -11.48 10.61 18.30
CA PRO A 76 -12.48 9.71 18.89
C PRO A 76 -13.01 8.68 17.88
N GLU A 77 -13.51 7.53 18.32
CA GLU A 77 -14.18 6.57 17.43
C GLU A 77 -15.21 7.25 16.50
N SER A 78 -15.27 6.79 15.25
CA SER A 78 -16.12 7.37 14.20
C SER A 78 -15.79 8.82 13.79
N SER A 79 -14.62 9.35 14.14
CA SER A 79 -14.17 10.68 13.66
C SER A 79 -13.69 10.73 12.20
N GLY A 80 -13.80 9.64 11.45
CA GLY A 80 -13.35 9.58 10.05
C GLY A 80 -11.87 9.22 9.83
N ARG A 81 -11.14 8.71 10.85
CA ARG A 81 -9.73 8.27 10.68
C ARG A 81 -9.55 7.29 9.53
N THR A 82 -10.38 6.25 9.51
CA THR A 82 -10.37 5.23 8.45
C THR A 82 -10.70 5.84 7.09
N THR A 83 -11.57 6.85 7.03
CA THR A 83 -11.87 7.57 5.79
C THR A 83 -10.66 8.33 5.27
N VAL A 84 -9.92 9.03 6.13
CA VAL A 84 -8.65 9.69 5.74
C VAL A 84 -7.62 8.67 5.27
N MET A 85 -7.50 7.54 5.97
CA MET A 85 -6.63 6.43 5.57
C MET A 85 -7.00 5.90 4.17
N LEU A 86 -8.27 5.59 3.93
CA LEU A 86 -8.75 5.08 2.63
C LEU A 86 -8.54 6.11 1.50
N ALA A 87 -8.75 7.40 1.76
CA ALA A 87 -8.49 8.46 0.79
C ALA A 87 -7.00 8.51 0.40
N ALA A 88 -6.10 8.38 1.37
CA ALA A 88 -4.66 8.32 1.10
C ALA A 88 -4.29 7.06 0.31
N ILE A 89 -4.86 5.90 0.65
CA ILE A 89 -4.64 4.64 -0.09
C ILE A 89 -5.17 4.76 -1.54
N ALA A 90 -6.34 5.37 -1.76
CA ALA A 90 -6.88 5.62 -3.09
C ALA A 90 -5.97 6.56 -3.90
N ALA A 91 -5.45 7.62 -3.27
CA ALA A 91 -4.53 8.57 -3.91
C ALA A 91 -3.21 7.92 -4.36
N VAL A 92 -2.65 6.98 -3.58
CA VAL A 92 -1.42 6.28 -3.98
C VAL A 92 -1.68 5.17 -4.99
N THR A 93 -2.73 4.37 -4.79
CA THR A 93 -3.02 3.24 -5.69
C THR A 93 -3.49 3.69 -7.07
N SER A 94 -4.14 4.86 -7.18
CA SER A 94 -4.47 5.49 -8.47
C SER A 94 -3.25 6.00 -9.26
N ARG A 95 -2.12 6.21 -8.59
CA ARG A 95 -0.82 6.55 -9.19
C ARG A 95 0.02 5.32 -9.52
N GLU A 96 -0.63 4.15 -9.54
CA GLU A 96 0.01 2.86 -9.76
C GLU A 96 1.04 2.47 -8.68
N GLU A 97 1.01 3.12 -7.52
CA GLU A 97 1.83 2.75 -6.38
C GLU A 97 1.21 1.56 -5.62
N ILE A 98 2.05 0.78 -4.93
CA ILE A 98 1.63 -0.34 -4.09
C ILE A 98 1.52 0.16 -2.65
N CYS A 99 0.46 -0.23 -1.95
CA CYS A 99 0.26 0.05 -0.54
C CYS A 99 0.09 -1.26 0.24
N ALA A 100 0.46 -1.25 1.52
CA ALA A 100 0.15 -2.32 2.45
C ALA A 100 -0.67 -1.75 3.61
N LEU A 101 -1.76 -2.43 3.96
CA LEU A 101 -2.61 -2.11 5.09
C LEU A 101 -2.52 -3.25 6.10
N ILE A 102 -2.10 -2.92 7.32
CA ILE A 102 -2.08 -3.87 8.42
C ILE A 102 -3.32 -3.62 9.27
N ASP A 103 -4.34 -4.47 9.10
CA ASP A 103 -5.55 -4.39 9.89
C ASP A 103 -5.48 -5.33 11.09
N ALA A 104 -5.27 -4.75 12.27
CA ALA A 104 -5.20 -5.50 13.52
C ALA A 104 -6.58 -5.91 14.07
N SER A 105 -7.66 -5.35 13.52
CA SER A 105 -9.03 -5.49 14.03
C SER A 105 -9.97 -6.28 13.11
N ASP A 106 -9.50 -6.68 11.92
CA ASP A 106 -10.33 -7.31 10.88
C ASP A 106 -11.61 -6.51 10.59
N ALA A 107 -11.46 -5.18 10.54
CA ALA A 107 -12.54 -4.20 10.43
C ALA A 107 -12.68 -3.62 9.01
N LEU A 108 -11.74 -3.94 8.12
CA LEU A 108 -11.72 -3.45 6.76
C LEU A 108 -12.80 -4.10 5.90
N ASP A 109 -13.65 -3.28 5.29
CA ASP A 109 -14.61 -3.72 4.28
C ASP A 109 -14.10 -3.46 2.84
N PRO A 110 -13.84 -4.52 2.05
CA PRO A 110 -13.44 -4.41 0.64
C PRO A 110 -14.35 -3.56 -0.24
N HIS A 111 -15.65 -3.64 0.00
CA HIS A 111 -16.63 -2.94 -0.82
C HIS A 111 -16.54 -1.43 -0.56
N SER A 112 -16.49 -1.03 0.71
CA SER A 112 -16.28 0.36 1.13
C SER A 112 -14.94 0.92 0.63
N ALA A 113 -13.86 0.14 0.68
CA ALA A 113 -12.56 0.56 0.15
C ALA A 113 -12.62 0.83 -1.36
N THR A 114 -13.23 -0.09 -2.13
CA THR A 114 -13.42 0.08 -3.58
C THR A 114 -14.30 1.29 -3.90
N ALA A 115 -15.38 1.48 -3.14
CA ALA A 115 -16.27 2.65 -3.28
C ALA A 115 -15.56 3.97 -2.98
N ALA A 116 -14.56 3.96 -2.09
CA ALA A 116 -13.69 5.10 -1.82
C ALA A 116 -12.60 5.33 -2.90
N GLY A 117 -12.53 4.49 -3.94
CA GLY A 117 -11.58 4.62 -5.05
C GLY A 117 -10.26 3.87 -4.84
N VAL A 118 -10.17 2.99 -3.85
CA VAL A 118 -8.97 2.15 -3.66
C VAL A 118 -8.89 1.09 -4.75
N ASN A 119 -7.75 0.98 -5.42
CA ASN A 119 -7.47 -0.15 -6.28
C ASN A 119 -6.95 -1.33 -5.45
N LEU A 120 -7.81 -2.32 -5.20
CA LEU A 120 -7.52 -3.49 -4.39
C LEU A 120 -6.43 -4.40 -4.99
N GLU A 121 -6.22 -4.40 -6.30
CA GLU A 121 -5.13 -5.19 -6.93
C GLU A 121 -3.74 -4.69 -6.52
N ARG A 122 -3.65 -3.46 -6.00
CA ARG A 122 -2.42 -2.80 -5.55
C ARG A 122 -2.33 -2.64 -4.04
N LEU A 123 -3.28 -3.22 -3.31
CA LEU A 123 -3.32 -3.19 -1.85
C LEU A 123 -2.99 -4.59 -1.30
N LEU A 124 -1.87 -4.70 -0.59
CA LEU A 124 -1.58 -5.84 0.28
C LEU A 124 -2.32 -5.62 1.61
N TRP A 125 -3.18 -6.55 2.00
CA TRP A 125 -3.98 -6.44 3.23
C TRP A 125 -4.18 -7.79 3.91
#